data_AF-A0A970HC76-F1
#
_entry.id   AF-A0A970HC76-F1
#
_cell.length_a   1.000
_cell.length_b   1.000
_cell.length_c   1.000
_cell.angle_alpha   90.00
_cell.angle_beta   90.00
_cell.angle_gamma   90.00
#
_symmetry.space_group_name_H-M   'P 1'
#
loop_
_entity.id
_entity.type
_entity.pdbx_description
1 polymer ?
#
loop_
_entity_poly.entity_id
_entity_poly.type
_entity_poly.pdbx_seq_one_letter_code
_entity_poly.pdbx_strand_id
1 'polypeptide(L)'
;PGFDLPVGLLSRTPWGRFPEYHTSADDLDFIRPEALAGSLAVYRAVAGVLEGNRRFRNLSPKGEPQLGRRGLYRALGGDDRGRERELALLWVLNQSDGGPDLLAIARRSGLPFERLREAAAALAAAGLIAPDPD
;
A
#
# COMPACT_ATOMS: atom_id res chain seq x y z
N PRO A 1 5.67 10.29 -25.99
CA PRO A 1 4.87 10.36 -27.25
C PRO A 1 4.94 9.03 -28.02
N GLY A 2 3.92 8.72 -28.81
CA GLY A 2 3.78 7.52 -29.66
C GLY A 2 3.18 6.30 -28.94
N PHE A 3 3.93 5.72 -28.00
CA PHE A 3 3.50 4.55 -27.24
C PHE A 3 2.81 4.88 -25.92
N ASP A 4 3.22 5.98 -25.27
CA ASP A 4 2.58 6.56 -24.07
C ASP A 4 2.27 5.58 -22.92
N LEU A 5 3.12 4.56 -22.73
CA LEU A 5 2.98 3.59 -21.65
C LEU A 5 3.64 4.09 -20.35
N PRO A 6 3.04 3.83 -19.17
CA PRO A 6 3.59 4.22 -17.87
C PRO A 6 4.73 3.28 -17.43
N VAL A 7 5.83 3.26 -18.20
CA VAL A 7 6.99 2.39 -17.94
C VAL A 7 8.08 3.18 -17.24
N GLY A 8 8.48 2.71 -16.06
CA GLY A 8 9.61 3.22 -15.29
C GLY A 8 10.78 2.24 -15.21
N LEU A 9 11.89 2.70 -14.68
CA LEU A 9 13.07 1.89 -14.36
C LEU A 9 13.40 2.05 -12.88
N LEU A 10 13.43 0.93 -12.15
CA LEU A 10 14.00 0.85 -10.82
C LEU A 10 15.30 0.04 -10.91
N SER A 11 16.40 0.61 -10.45
CA SER A 11 17.71 -0.07 -10.44
C SER A 11 18.47 0.29 -9.17
N ARG A 12 19.54 -0.46 -8.87
CA ARG A 12 20.49 -0.07 -7.82
C ARG A 12 21.39 1.03 -8.34
N THR A 13 22.57 0.66 -8.85
CA THR A 13 23.44 1.57 -9.57
C THR A 13 23.09 1.46 -11.06
N PRO A 14 22.70 2.57 -11.74
CA PRO A 14 22.38 2.53 -13.16
C PRO A 14 23.59 2.09 -14.02
N TRP A 15 23.32 1.64 -15.24
CA TRP A 15 24.37 1.28 -16.20
C TRP A 15 25.35 2.44 -16.44
N GLY A 16 26.63 2.12 -16.65
CA GLY A 16 27.69 3.11 -16.83
C GLY A 16 28.00 3.95 -15.59
N ARG A 17 27.47 3.61 -14.41
CA ARG A 17 27.73 4.31 -13.13
C ARG A 17 28.53 3.47 -12.13
N PHE A 18 29.07 2.32 -12.54
CA PHE A 18 29.97 1.48 -11.74
C PHE A 18 31.17 1.04 -12.59
N PRO A 19 32.39 0.93 -12.01
CA PRO A 19 33.62 0.64 -12.75
C PRO A 19 33.62 -0.67 -13.53
N GLU A 20 32.92 -1.67 -13.03
CA GLU A 20 32.91 -3.03 -13.56
C GLU A 20 32.05 -3.17 -14.83
N TYR A 21 31.21 -2.17 -15.12
CA TYR A 21 30.27 -2.17 -16.25
C TYR A 21 30.99 -2.42 -17.59
N HIS A 22 30.50 -3.41 -18.35
CA HIS A 22 31.10 -3.85 -19.64
C HIS A 22 32.55 -4.36 -19.52
N THR A 23 32.97 -4.83 -18.35
CA THR A 23 34.26 -5.49 -18.15
C THR A 23 34.06 -6.91 -17.64
N SER A 24 35.13 -7.72 -17.64
CA SER A 24 35.10 -9.06 -17.03
C SER A 24 34.94 -9.04 -15.51
N ALA A 25 35.06 -7.88 -14.86
CA ALA A 25 34.89 -7.73 -13.41
C ALA A 25 33.42 -7.62 -12.97
N ASP A 26 32.46 -7.59 -13.92
CA ASP A 26 31.03 -7.78 -13.62
C ASP A 26 30.73 -9.28 -13.48
N ASP A 27 31.19 -9.85 -12.37
CA ASP A 27 31.16 -11.28 -12.07
C ASP A 27 30.41 -11.59 -10.75
N LEU A 28 30.43 -12.85 -10.33
CA LEU A 28 29.74 -13.27 -9.11
C LEU A 28 30.40 -12.76 -7.82
N ASP A 29 31.67 -12.35 -7.85
CA ASP A 29 32.37 -11.79 -6.69
C ASP A 29 31.96 -10.32 -6.47
N PHE A 30 31.61 -9.61 -7.54
CA PHE A 30 31.03 -8.27 -7.47
C PHE A 30 29.58 -8.27 -6.95
N ILE A 31 28.80 -9.31 -7.25
CA ILE A 31 27.40 -9.42 -6.86
C ILE A 31 27.23 -9.75 -5.37
N ARG A 32 26.42 -8.96 -4.68
CA ARG A 32 26.10 -9.16 -3.25
C ARG A 32 24.72 -9.81 -3.08
N PRO A 33 24.60 -11.00 -2.47
CA PRO A 33 23.31 -11.67 -2.25
C PRO A 33 22.29 -10.81 -1.49
N GLU A 34 22.74 -10.01 -0.52
CA GLU A 34 21.87 -9.12 0.27
C GLU A 34 21.32 -7.98 -0.58
N ALA A 35 22.11 -7.52 -1.56
CA ALA A 35 21.68 -6.50 -2.51
C ALA A 35 20.59 -7.03 -3.46
N LEU A 36 20.69 -8.29 -3.88
CA LEU A 36 19.65 -8.97 -4.66
C LEU A 36 18.37 -9.17 -3.85
N ALA A 37 18.49 -9.67 -2.62
CA ALA A 37 17.37 -9.86 -1.71
C ALA A 37 16.65 -8.53 -1.41
N GLY A 38 17.39 -7.46 -1.18
CA GLY A 38 16.85 -6.12 -0.99
C GLY A 38 16.08 -5.61 -2.21
N SER A 39 16.63 -5.76 -3.42
CA SER A 39 15.92 -5.39 -4.65
C SER A 39 14.63 -6.19 -4.82
N LEU A 40 14.67 -7.52 -4.61
CA LEU A 40 13.48 -8.37 -4.69
C LEU A 40 12.41 -7.95 -3.67
N ALA A 41 12.80 -7.59 -2.45
CA ALA A 41 11.87 -7.12 -1.42
C ALA A 41 11.17 -5.82 -1.86
N VAL A 42 11.90 -4.87 -2.47
CA VAL A 42 11.31 -3.63 -2.99
C VAL A 42 10.35 -3.92 -4.15
N TYR A 43 10.73 -4.76 -5.11
CA TYR A 43 9.84 -5.14 -6.22
C TYR A 43 8.56 -5.84 -5.72
N ARG A 44 8.67 -6.71 -4.71
CA ARG A 44 7.51 -7.32 -4.06
C ARG A 44 6.60 -6.30 -3.39
N ALA A 45 7.18 -5.31 -2.71
CA ALA A 45 6.40 -4.23 -2.10
C ALA A 45 5.67 -3.38 -3.15
N VAL A 46 6.35 -3.03 -4.25
CA VAL A 46 5.72 -2.31 -5.38
C VAL A 46 4.58 -3.12 -5.97
N ALA A 47 4.79 -4.40 -6.27
CA ALA A 47 3.74 -5.28 -6.78
C ALA A 47 2.57 -5.40 -5.79
N GLY A 48 2.84 -5.52 -4.48
CA GLY A 48 1.82 -5.54 -3.43
C GLY A 48 0.97 -4.27 -3.40
N VAL A 49 1.58 -3.09 -3.59
CA VAL A 49 0.85 -1.82 -3.71
C VAL A 49 0.00 -1.83 -4.97
N LEU A 50 0.54 -2.19 -6.13
CA LEU A 50 -0.21 -2.19 -7.40
C LEU A 50 -1.42 -3.14 -7.36
N GLU A 51 -1.23 -4.35 -6.83
CA GLU A 51 -2.30 -5.34 -6.69
C GLU A 51 -3.32 -4.95 -5.62
N GLY A 52 -2.88 -4.30 -4.54
CA GLY A 52 -3.73 -3.91 -3.43
C GLY A 52 -4.42 -2.56 -3.61
N ASN A 53 -4.00 -1.74 -4.57
CA ASN A 53 -4.53 -0.39 -4.73
C ASN A 53 -5.90 -0.44 -5.40
N ARG A 54 -6.94 -0.11 -4.64
CA ARG A 54 -8.34 -0.18 -5.04
C ARG A 54 -9.08 1.05 -4.55
N ARG A 55 -10.19 1.38 -5.23
CA ARG A 55 -11.18 2.34 -4.78
C ARG A 55 -12.33 1.61 -4.11
N PHE A 56 -12.93 2.26 -3.12
CA PHE A 56 -14.05 1.72 -2.38
C PHE A 56 -15.16 2.76 -2.23
N ARG A 57 -16.38 2.27 -2.07
CA ARG A 57 -17.57 3.06 -1.75
C ARG A 57 -18.11 2.67 -0.37
N ASN A 58 -18.30 3.66 0.47
CA ASN A 58 -18.85 3.56 1.81
C ASN A 58 -20.36 3.34 1.72
N LEU A 59 -20.84 2.25 2.31
CA LEU A 59 -22.24 1.84 2.33
C LEU A 59 -23.01 2.44 3.52
N SER A 60 -22.31 3.11 4.43
CA SER A 60 -22.86 3.82 5.58
C SER A 60 -22.29 5.26 5.69
N PRO A 61 -22.52 6.14 4.70
CA PRO A 61 -21.87 7.46 4.64
C PRO A 61 -22.47 8.51 5.58
N LYS A 62 -23.69 8.29 6.12
CA LYS A 62 -24.42 9.27 6.94
C LYS A 62 -24.07 9.12 8.42
N GLY A 63 -22.85 9.53 8.77
CA GLY A 63 -22.27 9.42 10.12
C GLY A 63 -21.34 8.22 10.28
N GLU A 64 -20.73 8.09 11.46
CA GLU A 64 -19.80 6.99 11.73
C GLU A 64 -20.53 5.70 12.15
N PRO A 65 -20.28 4.56 11.48
CA PRO A 65 -20.87 3.29 11.88
C PRO A 65 -20.33 2.84 13.24
N GLN A 66 -21.17 2.18 14.05
CA GLN A 66 -20.75 1.65 15.36
C GLN A 66 -19.80 0.45 15.20
N LEU A 67 -18.50 0.72 15.07
CA LEU A 67 -17.44 -0.26 14.77
C LEU A 67 -17.23 -1.31 15.88
N GLY A 68 -17.48 -0.94 17.14
CA GLY A 68 -17.30 -1.85 18.28
C GLY A 68 -18.21 -3.08 18.23
N ARG A 69 -19.48 -2.93 17.83
CA ARG A 69 -20.41 -4.07 17.67
C ARG A 69 -20.04 -5.02 16.53
N ARG A 70 -19.12 -4.59 15.66
CA ARG A 70 -18.65 -5.34 14.49
C ARG A 70 -17.26 -5.94 14.73
N GLY A 71 -16.71 -5.84 15.95
CA GLY A 71 -15.36 -6.32 16.27
C GLY A 71 -14.24 -5.53 15.61
N LEU A 72 -14.54 -4.38 15.00
CA LEU A 72 -13.57 -3.56 14.27
C LEU A 72 -12.86 -2.54 15.17
N TYR A 73 -13.45 -2.22 16.32
CA TYR A 73 -12.92 -1.26 17.29
C TYR A 73 -12.67 -1.94 18.64
N ARG A 74 -11.60 -1.57 19.35
CA ARG A 74 -11.35 -2.14 20.67
C ARG A 74 -12.38 -1.62 21.68
N ALA A 75 -12.72 -2.45 22.66
CA ALA A 75 -13.55 -2.04 23.80
C ALA A 75 -12.76 -1.26 24.87
N LEU A 76 -11.42 -1.38 24.88
CA LEU A 76 -10.48 -0.74 25.82
C LEU A 76 -9.24 -0.26 25.07
N GLY A 77 -8.78 0.97 25.33
CA GLY A 77 -7.60 1.59 24.72
C GLY A 77 -6.31 1.33 25.49
N GLY A 78 -5.14 1.61 24.88
CA GLY A 78 -3.85 1.63 25.60
C GLY A 78 -2.57 1.25 24.83
N ASP A 79 -2.66 0.81 23.58
CA ASP A 79 -1.49 0.45 22.75
C ASP A 79 -1.52 1.18 21.41
N ASP A 80 -0.40 1.81 21.06
CA ASP A 80 -0.24 2.66 19.87
C ASP A 80 -0.56 1.92 18.57
N ARG A 81 -0.27 0.61 18.49
CA ARG A 81 -0.62 -0.22 17.32
C ARG A 81 -2.13 -0.36 17.14
N GLY A 82 -2.88 -0.39 18.24
CA GLY A 82 -4.34 -0.38 18.21
C GLY A 82 -4.88 0.93 17.66
N ARG A 83 -4.29 2.05 18.08
CA ARG A 83 -4.70 3.39 17.64
C ARG A 83 -4.46 3.62 16.15
N GLU A 84 -3.31 3.19 15.63
CA GLU A 84 -3.01 3.26 14.20
C GLU A 84 -4.04 2.48 13.36
N ARG A 85 -4.38 1.26 13.80
CA ARG A 85 -5.40 0.42 13.13
C ARG A 85 -6.78 1.09 13.13
N GLU A 86 -7.19 1.65 14.26
CA GLU A 86 -8.47 2.36 14.37
C GLU A 86 -8.52 3.59 13.48
N LEU A 87 -7.44 4.38 13.44
CA LEU A 87 -7.32 5.51 12.52
C LEU A 87 -7.37 5.06 11.05
N ALA A 88 -6.74 3.95 10.69
CA ALA A 88 -6.81 3.40 9.33
C ALA A 88 -8.26 3.07 8.92
N LEU A 89 -9.06 2.48 9.83
CA LEU A 89 -10.49 2.20 9.57
C LEU A 89 -11.27 3.49 9.32
N LEU A 90 -11.05 4.52 10.14
CA LEU A 90 -11.74 5.81 10.00
C LEU A 90 -11.34 6.52 8.71
N TRP A 91 -10.05 6.52 8.36
CA TRP A 91 -9.55 7.09 7.11
C TRP A 91 -10.15 6.41 5.88
N VAL A 92 -10.16 5.08 5.86
CA VAL A 92 -10.77 4.33 4.75
C VAL A 92 -12.26 4.64 4.65
N LEU A 93 -13.03 4.59 5.75
CA LEU A 93 -14.46 4.92 5.74
C LEU A 93 -14.74 6.33 5.24
N ASN A 94 -13.99 7.31 5.75
CA ASN A 94 -14.19 8.71 5.44
C ASN A 94 -13.87 9.05 3.98
N GLN A 95 -12.90 8.35 3.38
CA GLN A 95 -12.42 8.63 2.03
C GLN A 95 -12.91 7.64 0.97
N SER A 96 -13.68 6.62 1.36
CA SER A 96 -14.33 5.69 0.41
C SER A 96 -15.62 6.28 -0.15
N ASP A 97 -15.58 7.43 -0.80
CA ASP A 97 -16.74 8.05 -1.47
C ASP A 97 -16.73 7.84 -3.00
N GLY A 98 -15.85 6.94 -3.48
CA GLY A 98 -15.62 6.64 -4.90
C GLY A 98 -14.56 7.50 -5.58
N GLY A 99 -14.00 8.49 -4.86
CA GLY A 99 -12.92 9.32 -5.37
C GLY A 99 -11.54 8.67 -5.22
N PRO A 100 -10.89 8.79 -4.05
CA PRO A 100 -9.50 8.39 -3.86
C PRO A 100 -9.32 6.87 -3.72
N ASP A 101 -8.22 6.36 -4.28
CA ASP A 101 -7.76 4.99 -4.04
C ASP A 101 -7.00 4.87 -2.70
N LEU A 102 -6.73 3.64 -2.25
CA LEU A 102 -6.01 3.41 -0.99
C LEU A 102 -4.63 4.06 -0.96
N LEU A 103 -3.93 4.17 -2.10
CA LEU A 103 -2.63 4.83 -2.17
C LEU A 103 -2.74 6.35 -1.96
N ALA A 104 -3.78 7.00 -2.48
CA ALA A 104 -4.09 8.39 -2.23
C ALA A 104 -4.45 8.62 -0.76
N ILE A 105 -5.22 7.71 -0.14
CA ILE A 105 -5.54 7.76 1.29
C ILE A 105 -4.26 7.60 2.13
N ALA A 106 -3.34 6.71 1.75
CA ALA A 106 -2.04 6.54 2.41
C ALA A 106 -1.22 7.83 2.40
N ARG A 107 -1.11 8.48 1.23
CA ARG A 107 -0.39 9.75 1.09
C ARG A 107 -0.99 10.87 1.95
N ARG A 108 -2.32 10.95 2.06
CA ARG A 108 -3.01 12.00 2.82
C ARG A 108 -2.99 11.78 4.33
N SER A 109 -3.12 10.53 4.75
CA SER A 109 -3.16 10.17 6.18
C SER A 109 -1.76 10.03 6.80
N GLY A 110 -0.73 9.80 5.99
CA GLY A 110 0.60 9.42 6.45
C GLY A 110 0.67 7.99 7.01
N LEU A 111 -0.39 7.20 6.88
CA LEU A 111 -0.44 5.82 7.36
C LEU A 111 0.20 4.86 6.36
N PRO A 112 0.80 3.74 6.83
CA PRO A 112 1.32 2.71 5.95
C PRO A 112 0.23 2.13 5.04
N PHE A 113 0.54 1.95 3.75
CA PHE A 113 -0.40 1.40 2.76
C PHE A 113 -1.00 0.06 3.21
N GLU A 114 -0.18 -0.84 3.74
CA GLU A 114 -0.63 -2.15 4.23
C GLU A 114 -1.68 -2.05 5.33
N ARG A 115 -1.60 -1.04 6.21
CA ARG A 115 -2.59 -0.82 7.27
C ARG A 115 -3.94 -0.40 6.70
N LEU A 116 -3.92 0.45 5.69
CA LEU A 116 -5.15 0.86 5.00
C LEU A 116 -5.74 -0.29 4.19
N ARG A 117 -4.91 -1.13 3.58
CA ARG A 117 -5.34 -2.36 2.89
C ARG A 117 -6.00 -3.35 3.84
N GLU A 118 -5.40 -3.60 5.00
CA GLU A 118 -5.97 -4.43 6.07
C GLU A 118 -7.30 -3.85 6.58
N ALA A 119 -7.35 -2.53 6.81
CA ALA A 119 -8.56 -1.84 7.24
C ALA A 119 -9.69 -1.95 6.20
N ALA A 120 -9.38 -1.74 4.92
CA ALA A 120 -10.34 -1.88 3.83
C ALA A 120 -10.88 -3.31 3.73
N ALA A 121 -10.03 -4.33 3.84
CA ALA A 121 -10.46 -5.72 3.87
C ALA A 121 -11.41 -6.00 5.04
N ALA A 122 -11.09 -5.49 6.24
CA ALA A 122 -11.92 -5.65 7.43
C ALA A 122 -13.28 -4.94 7.31
N LEU A 123 -13.30 -3.73 6.73
CA LEU A 123 -14.54 -2.97 6.48
C LEU A 123 -15.42 -3.62 5.41
N ALA A 124 -14.81 -4.16 4.35
CA ALA A 124 -15.51 -4.89 3.30
C ALA A 124 -16.15 -6.17 3.85
N ALA A 125 -15.40 -6.94 4.65
CA ALA A 125 -15.92 -8.13 5.33
C ALA A 125 -17.09 -7.80 6.29
N ALA A 126 -17.08 -6.60 6.89
CA ALA A 126 -18.15 -6.11 7.75
C ALA A 126 -19.33 -5.46 6.97
N GLY A 127 -19.29 -5.47 5.63
CA GLY A 127 -20.32 -4.87 4.78
C GLY A 127 -20.44 -3.36 4.90
N LEU A 128 -19.36 -2.66 5.28
CA LEU A 128 -19.34 -1.21 5.44
C LEU A 128 -18.81 -0.48 4.21
N ILE A 129 -18.00 -1.15 3.40
CA ILE A 129 -17.53 -0.65 2.11
C ILE A 129 -17.67 -1.76 1.05
N ALA A 130 -17.74 -1.38 -0.22
CA ALA A 130 -17.65 -2.28 -1.37
C ALA A 130 -16.62 -1.74 -2.38
N PRO A 131 -15.97 -2.59 -3.19
CA PRO A 131 -15.17 -2.11 -4.31
C PRO A 131 -16.01 -1.18 -5.19
N ASP A 132 -15.45 -0.02 -5.55
CA ASP A 132 -16.10 0.85 -6.52
C ASP A 132 -15.82 0.29 -7.92
N PRO A 133 -16.83 -0.10 -8.72
CA PRO A 133 -16.62 -0.45 -10.12
C PRO A 133 -16.08 0.78 -10.84
N ASP A 134 -14.94 0.62 -11.49
CA ASP A 134 -14.16 1.72 -12.05
C ASP A 134 -14.94 2.72 -12.91
#